data_AF-A0A940XUK1-F1
#
_entry.id   AF-A0A940XUK1-F1
#
_cell.length_a   1.000
_cell.length_b   1.000
_cell.length_c   1.000
_cell.angle_alpha   90.00
_cell.angle_beta   90.00
_cell.angle_gamma   90.00
#
_symmetry.space_group_name_H-M   'P 1'
#
loop_
_entity.id
_entity.type
_entity.pdbx_description
1 polymer ?
#
loop_
_entity_poly.entity_id
_entity_poly.type
_entity_poly.pdbx_seq_one_letter_code
_entity_poly.pdbx_strand_id
1 'polypeptide(L)'
;MQTNNTGPAGFWSYTHRDDEIDEGRIKRLAKKIANEFEGITAEELHVFLDKNDIKWGDEWRNRIDTALTGSTFFMPIVTPRFFKSEECRREILTFAGHAKSLGLEELLLPILYFDVPKLREPNPSDEVMALVAQRQYENWTDLRLMDEESPEYRQAVHRLAKRLVEILERAAEVDSPPINSPEGTEADEEPGMLELMADTESALPRWAEVMQEFIETITEIGESVRSANEEMERSDARGSGFAGRLRITQDLAKKITTPVDRMGDLGNQYSTELVKIDPGVLRAIRLVELEGISPGQEEKTKEFFDTIKNTAYQMRLMVGGAREFADSLEGASGLSKSMRPLIHKMRGALQQIVDGQAVLDEWERRIEEVQESSN
;
A
#
# COMPACT_ATOMS: atom_id res chain seq x y z
N MET A 1 -10.58 -21.62 24.98
CA MET A 1 -10.90 -20.23 25.36
C MET A 1 -9.93 -19.34 24.61
N GLN A 2 -10.34 -18.79 23.48
CA GLN A 2 -9.62 -17.68 22.86
C GLN A 2 -9.94 -16.46 23.69
N THR A 3 -8.94 -15.89 24.35
CA THR A 3 -9.05 -14.58 24.99
C THR A 3 -9.19 -13.55 23.88
N ASN A 4 -10.38 -12.97 23.72
CA ASN A 4 -10.55 -11.76 22.91
C ASN A 4 -9.66 -10.68 23.52
N ASN A 5 -8.51 -10.44 22.89
CA ASN A 5 -7.49 -9.57 23.44
C ASN A 5 -7.75 -8.14 22.96
N THR A 6 -8.59 -7.42 23.70
CA THR A 6 -9.07 -6.07 23.37
C THR A 6 -8.11 -4.94 23.77
N GLY A 7 -6.95 -5.26 24.35
CA GLY A 7 -5.93 -4.27 24.72
C GLY A 7 -5.13 -3.74 23.51
N PRO A 8 -4.31 -2.69 23.67
CA PRO A 8 -3.54 -2.09 22.58
C PRO A 8 -2.70 -3.12 21.79
N ALA A 9 -2.61 -2.93 20.47
CA ALA A 9 -1.77 -3.75 19.62
C ALA A 9 -0.92 -2.96 18.65
N GLY A 10 0.22 -3.55 18.28
CA GLY A 10 1.12 -3.04 17.27
C GLY A 10 1.44 -4.09 16.22
N PHE A 11 1.25 -3.74 14.95
CA PHE A 11 1.61 -4.58 13.82
C PHE A 11 2.97 -4.15 13.29
N TRP A 12 3.95 -5.03 13.41
CA TRP A 12 5.33 -4.74 13.04
C TRP A 12 5.63 -5.30 11.64
N SER A 13 5.55 -4.47 10.61
CA SER A 13 5.79 -4.90 9.23
C SER A 13 7.25 -4.73 8.84
N TYR A 14 7.98 -5.83 8.66
CA TYR A 14 9.40 -5.82 8.29
C TYR A 14 9.75 -6.99 7.37
N THR A 15 10.95 -6.98 6.79
CA THR A 15 11.45 -8.14 6.05
C THR A 15 12.34 -9.00 6.96
N HIS A 16 12.10 -10.32 7.00
CA HIS A 16 12.92 -11.23 7.82
C HIS A 16 14.41 -11.12 7.48
N ARG A 17 14.73 -10.89 6.21
CA ARG A 17 16.11 -10.74 5.77
C ARG A 17 16.78 -9.48 6.33
N ASP A 18 16.06 -8.37 6.50
CA ASP A 18 16.64 -7.19 7.14
C ASP A 18 16.92 -7.44 8.62
N ASP A 19 16.04 -8.15 9.32
CA ASP A 19 16.25 -8.54 10.72
C ASP A 19 17.43 -9.51 10.87
N GLU A 20 17.58 -10.48 9.96
CA GLU A 20 18.77 -11.36 9.91
C GLU A 20 20.07 -10.59 9.68
N ILE A 21 20.06 -9.63 8.74
CA ILE A 21 21.22 -8.81 8.41
C ILE A 21 21.64 -7.97 9.62
N ASP A 22 20.67 -7.47 10.38
CA ASP A 22 20.90 -6.68 11.58
C ASP A 22 20.82 -7.52 12.86
N GLU A 23 21.14 -8.82 12.79
CA GLU A 23 21.32 -9.71 13.94
C GLU A 23 20.15 -9.71 14.95
N GLY A 24 18.91 -9.66 14.46
CA GLY A 24 17.69 -9.69 15.27
C GLY A 24 17.33 -8.35 15.93
N ARG A 25 18.03 -7.26 15.60
CA ARG A 25 17.82 -5.94 16.22
C ARG A 25 16.45 -5.34 15.92
N ILE A 26 15.86 -5.64 14.76
CA ILE A 26 14.54 -5.13 14.37
C ILE A 26 13.45 -5.72 15.28
N LYS A 27 13.48 -7.03 15.54
CA LYS A 27 12.55 -7.66 16.50
C LYS A 27 12.78 -7.19 17.94
N ARG A 28 14.04 -7.02 18.34
CA ARG A 28 14.36 -6.52 19.69
C ARG A 28 13.89 -5.09 19.90
N LEU A 29 13.98 -4.23 18.89
CA LEU A 29 13.43 -2.87 18.92
C LEU A 29 11.93 -2.90 19.22
N ALA A 30 11.18 -3.73 18.50
CA ALA A 30 9.74 -3.90 18.72
C ALA A 30 9.42 -4.28 20.18
N LYS A 31 10.16 -5.25 20.74
CA LYS A 31 10.01 -5.68 22.14
C LYS A 31 10.38 -4.56 23.12
N LYS A 32 11.45 -3.80 22.85
CA LYS A 32 11.87 -2.67 23.69
C LYS A 32 10.79 -1.58 23.72
N ILE A 33 10.16 -1.28 22.58
CA ILE A 33 9.03 -0.33 22.50
C ILE A 33 7.82 -0.84 23.28
N ALA A 34 7.46 -2.12 23.11
CA ALA A 34 6.33 -2.73 23.84
C ALA A 34 6.53 -2.69 25.36
N ASN A 35 7.72 -3.06 25.83
CA ASN A 35 8.06 -3.01 27.26
C ASN A 35 8.06 -1.58 27.81
N GLU A 36 8.55 -0.62 27.04
CA GLU A 36 8.58 0.79 27.44
C GLU A 36 7.16 1.38 27.48
N PHE A 37 6.31 1.01 26.52
CA PHE A 37 4.88 1.35 26.51
C PHE A 37 4.20 0.81 27.77
N GLU A 38 4.36 -0.49 28.08
CA GLU A 38 3.81 -1.11 29.29
C GLU A 38 4.35 -0.43 30.56
N GLY A 39 5.62 -0.02 30.56
CA GLY A 39 6.20 0.76 31.65
C GLY A 39 5.56 2.14 31.86
N ILE A 40 5.03 2.77 30.80
CA ILE A 40 4.35 4.07 30.85
C ILE A 40 2.87 3.90 31.25
N THR A 41 2.18 2.93 30.67
CA THR A 41 0.70 2.80 30.76
C THR A 41 0.21 1.77 31.77
N ALA A 42 1.08 0.83 32.19
CA ALA A 42 0.72 -0.40 32.87
C ALA A 42 -0.23 -1.32 32.06
N GLU A 43 -0.29 -1.15 30.74
CA GLU A 43 -1.04 -1.99 29.81
C GLU A 43 -0.10 -2.67 28.81
N GLU A 44 -0.32 -3.96 28.52
CA GLU A 44 0.50 -4.70 27.56
C GLU A 44 0.19 -4.24 26.12
N LEU A 45 1.22 -3.79 25.40
CA LEU A 45 1.15 -3.61 23.95
C LEU A 45 1.44 -4.95 23.27
N HIS A 46 0.40 -5.57 22.71
CA HIS A 46 0.56 -6.83 21.99
C HIS A 46 1.15 -6.57 20.60
N VAL A 47 2.45 -6.87 20.44
CA VAL A 47 3.15 -6.68 19.17
C VAL A 47 3.19 -7.96 18.35
N PHE A 48 2.64 -7.89 17.15
CA PHE A 48 2.64 -8.98 16.18
C PHE A 48 3.86 -8.86 15.25
N LEU A 49 4.75 -9.85 15.30
CA LEU A 49 6.07 -9.86 14.63
C LEU A 49 6.19 -10.88 13.48
N ASP A 50 5.23 -11.76 13.27
CA ASP A 50 5.36 -12.88 12.33
C ASP A 50 4.43 -12.71 11.12
N LYS A 51 4.99 -12.94 9.93
CA LYS A 51 4.31 -12.93 8.63
C LYS A 51 3.77 -14.30 8.22
N ASN A 52 4.14 -15.37 8.92
CA ASN A 52 3.86 -16.73 8.48
C ASN A 52 2.47 -17.25 8.87
N ASP A 53 1.74 -16.53 9.70
CA ASP A 53 0.37 -16.90 10.01
C ASP A 53 -0.54 -16.23 8.97
N ILE A 54 -1.24 -17.01 8.15
CA ILE A 54 -2.39 -16.51 7.37
C ILE A 54 -3.40 -15.80 8.30
N LYS A 55 -3.40 -16.14 9.59
CA LYS A 55 -4.13 -15.48 10.67
C LYS A 55 -3.69 -14.03 10.95
N TRP A 56 -2.48 -13.60 10.55
CA TRP A 56 -1.95 -12.24 10.75
C TRP A 56 -2.87 -11.20 10.11
N GLY A 57 -3.15 -11.37 8.82
CA GLY A 57 -3.93 -10.43 8.04
C GLY A 57 -5.35 -10.36 8.57
N ASP A 58 -5.93 -11.51 8.88
CA ASP A 58 -7.29 -11.59 9.38
C ASP A 58 -7.40 -11.02 10.80
N GLU A 59 -6.41 -11.25 11.68
CA GLU A 59 -6.45 -10.80 13.07
C GLU A 59 -6.37 -9.29 13.20
N TRP A 60 -5.51 -8.60 12.44
CA TRP A 60 -5.45 -7.13 12.52
C TRP A 60 -6.57 -6.44 11.77
N ARG A 61 -6.98 -6.99 10.61
CA ARG A 61 -8.13 -6.46 9.86
C ARG A 61 -9.40 -6.58 10.70
N ASN A 62 -9.64 -7.74 11.32
CA ASN A 62 -10.73 -7.92 12.29
C ASN A 62 -10.62 -6.94 13.46
N ARG A 63 -9.42 -6.69 13.98
CA ARG A 63 -9.24 -5.74 15.08
C ARG A 63 -9.53 -4.30 14.69
N ILE A 64 -9.13 -3.85 13.50
CA ILE A 64 -9.48 -2.50 13.05
C ILE A 64 -10.98 -2.37 12.77
N ASP A 65 -11.60 -3.43 12.26
CA ASP A 65 -13.03 -3.40 11.93
C ASP A 65 -13.94 -3.55 13.16
N THR A 66 -13.51 -4.34 14.14
CA THR A 66 -14.28 -4.58 15.38
C THR A 66 -13.95 -3.56 16.47
N ALA A 67 -12.71 -3.08 16.52
CA ALA A 67 -12.26 -2.11 17.51
C ALA A 67 -12.41 -0.70 16.92
N LEU A 68 -13.60 -0.15 17.11
CA LEU A 68 -13.85 1.30 17.07
C LEU A 68 -12.89 2.11 17.97
N THR A 69 -12.07 1.47 18.81
CA THR A 69 -11.30 2.08 19.89
C THR A 69 -9.91 2.61 19.51
N GLY A 70 -9.52 2.68 18.24
CA GLY A 70 -8.25 3.33 17.83
C GLY A 70 -6.98 2.74 18.48
N SER A 71 -7.05 1.48 18.92
CA SER A 71 -6.03 0.86 19.78
C SER A 71 -5.01 0.01 19.02
N THR A 72 -4.99 0.11 17.69
CA THR A 72 -4.20 -0.76 16.81
C THR A 72 -3.27 0.05 15.92
N PHE A 73 -1.97 -0.04 16.18
CA PHE A 73 -0.91 0.62 15.41
C PHE A 73 -0.39 -0.25 14.27
N PHE A 74 -0.01 0.38 13.16
CA PHE A 74 0.80 -0.26 12.12
C PHE A 74 2.15 0.44 12.00
N MET A 75 3.22 -0.32 12.27
CA MET A 75 4.60 0.15 12.36
C MET A 75 5.45 -0.51 11.28
N PRO A 76 5.50 0.06 10.05
CA PRO A 76 6.35 -0.45 8.99
C PRO A 76 7.81 -0.07 9.23
N ILE A 77 8.69 -1.06 9.16
CA ILE A 77 10.13 -0.90 9.24
C ILE A 77 10.66 -0.68 7.84
N VAL A 78 10.82 0.59 7.52
CA VAL A 78 11.10 1.08 6.18
C VAL A 78 12.57 0.85 5.85
N THR A 79 12.79 0.01 4.84
CA THR A 79 14.10 -0.35 4.28
C THR A 79 14.01 -0.43 2.75
N PRO A 80 15.14 -0.50 2.01
CA PRO A 80 15.08 -0.80 0.58
C PRO A 80 14.41 -2.13 0.23
N ARG A 81 14.41 -3.14 1.13
CA ARG A 81 13.74 -4.42 0.88
C ARG A 81 12.24 -4.34 1.17
N PHE A 82 11.81 -3.50 2.11
CA PHE A 82 10.41 -3.23 2.38
C PHE A 82 9.67 -2.84 1.09
N PHE A 83 10.19 -1.84 0.36
CA PHE A 83 9.58 -1.38 -0.91
C PHE A 83 9.63 -2.40 -2.06
N LYS A 84 10.43 -3.46 -1.94
CA LYS A 84 10.48 -4.56 -2.93
C LYS A 84 9.64 -5.76 -2.52
N SER A 85 9.15 -5.79 -1.29
CA SER A 85 8.36 -6.88 -0.77
C SER A 85 6.89 -6.62 -1.10
N GLU A 86 6.33 -7.35 -2.06
CA GLU A 86 4.90 -7.26 -2.41
C GLU A 86 4.00 -7.41 -1.19
N GLU A 87 4.34 -8.32 -0.28
CA GLU A 87 3.64 -8.49 0.98
C GLU A 87 3.60 -7.19 1.79
N CYS A 88 4.76 -6.62 2.19
CA CYS A 88 4.83 -5.32 2.89
C CYS A 88 4.04 -4.20 2.20
N ARG A 89 4.12 -4.12 0.86
CA ARG A 89 3.40 -3.11 0.06
C ARG A 89 1.89 -3.30 0.18
N ARG A 90 1.41 -4.54 0.08
CA ARG A 90 0.01 -4.89 0.32
C ARG A 90 -0.42 -4.47 1.73
N GLU A 91 0.32 -4.86 2.77
CA GLU A 91 -0.10 -4.59 4.16
C GLU A 91 -0.27 -3.10 4.45
N ILE A 92 0.69 -2.27 4.02
CA ILE A 92 0.66 -0.83 4.29
C ILE A 92 -0.44 -0.11 3.49
N LEU A 93 -0.68 -0.52 2.23
CA LEU A 93 -1.75 0.06 1.40
C LEU A 93 -3.12 -0.28 1.97
N THR A 94 -3.35 -1.56 2.31
CA THR A 94 -4.58 -2.01 2.97
C THR A 94 -4.80 -1.25 4.28
N PHE A 95 -3.76 -1.13 5.12
CA PHE A 95 -3.88 -0.41 6.40
C PHE A 95 -4.22 1.06 6.21
N ALA A 96 -3.54 1.74 5.28
CA ALA A 96 -3.76 3.16 5.04
C ALA A 96 -5.19 3.45 4.56
N GLY A 97 -5.75 2.59 3.71
CA GLY A 97 -7.15 2.66 3.28
C GLY A 97 -8.13 2.60 4.44
N HIS A 98 -7.98 1.56 5.28
CA HIS A 98 -8.80 1.36 6.47
C HIS A 98 -8.70 2.52 7.45
N ALA A 99 -7.48 2.91 7.81
CA ALA A 99 -7.20 4.01 8.72
C ALA A 99 -7.85 5.31 8.21
N LYS A 100 -7.73 5.62 6.93
CA LYS A 100 -8.35 6.80 6.32
C LYS A 100 -9.88 6.74 6.28
N SER A 101 -10.47 5.55 6.06
CA SER A 101 -11.94 5.35 6.12
C SER A 101 -12.54 5.56 7.52
N LEU A 102 -11.69 5.54 8.55
CA LEU A 102 -12.04 5.68 9.96
C LEU A 102 -11.60 7.02 10.57
N GLY A 103 -10.81 7.83 9.88
CA GLY A 103 -10.22 9.02 10.49
C GLY A 103 -9.15 8.68 11.53
N LEU A 104 -8.34 7.66 11.24
CA LEU A 104 -7.32 7.12 12.15
C LEU A 104 -5.95 7.05 11.47
N GLU A 105 -5.66 7.97 10.55
CA GLU A 105 -4.44 7.96 9.74
C GLU A 105 -3.15 8.04 10.58
N GLU A 106 -3.24 8.57 11.81
CA GLU A 106 -2.13 8.66 12.76
C GLU A 106 -1.69 7.31 13.36
N LEU A 107 -2.49 6.25 13.21
CA LEU A 107 -2.12 4.89 13.62
C LEU A 107 -1.07 4.25 12.69
N LEU A 108 -0.80 4.86 11.54
CA LEU A 108 0.29 4.47 10.63
C LEU A 108 1.59 5.19 11.05
N LEU A 109 2.56 4.42 11.57
CA LEU A 109 3.80 4.93 12.15
C LEU A 109 5.05 4.33 11.51
N PRO A 110 5.47 4.85 10.34
CA PRO A 110 6.64 4.33 9.67
C PRO A 110 7.93 4.64 10.43
N ILE A 111 8.84 3.67 10.50
CA ILE A 111 10.18 3.81 11.08
C ILE A 111 11.20 3.63 9.96
N LEU A 112 11.87 4.71 9.57
CA LEU A 112 12.94 4.68 8.57
C LEU A 112 14.19 4.05 9.17
N TYR A 113 14.40 2.77 8.87
CA TYR A 113 15.46 1.97 9.48
C TYR A 113 16.74 1.99 8.66
N PHE A 114 16.65 1.74 7.35
CA PHE A 114 17.78 1.92 6.44
C PHE A 114 17.54 3.13 5.56
N ASP A 115 18.62 3.85 5.22
CA ASP A 115 18.49 5.01 4.34
C ASP A 115 17.92 4.59 2.98
N VAL A 116 16.88 5.28 2.56
CA VAL A 116 16.25 5.13 1.25
C VAL A 116 16.25 6.51 0.59
N PRO A 117 17.29 6.84 -0.20
CA PRO A 117 17.44 8.18 -0.77
C PRO A 117 16.22 8.68 -1.53
N LYS A 118 15.49 7.78 -2.21
CA LYS A 118 14.28 8.09 -2.97
C LYS A 118 13.13 8.66 -2.13
N LEU A 119 13.08 8.38 -0.82
CA LEU A 119 12.06 8.95 0.08
C LEU A 119 12.27 10.44 0.35
N ARG A 120 13.45 10.97 0.06
CA ARG A 120 13.76 12.41 0.22
C ARG A 120 13.37 13.23 -1.02
N GLU A 121 12.95 12.56 -2.09
CA GLU A 121 12.46 13.22 -3.29
C GLU A 121 11.07 13.82 -3.00
N PRO A 122 10.77 15.04 -3.48
CA PRO A 122 9.54 15.73 -3.12
C PRO A 122 8.26 15.02 -3.60
N ASN A 123 8.35 14.28 -4.70
CA ASN A 123 7.24 13.50 -5.26
C ASN A 123 7.77 12.13 -5.70
N PRO A 124 7.87 11.14 -4.79
CA PRO A 124 8.23 9.77 -5.17
C PRO A 124 7.17 9.23 -6.13
N SER A 125 7.59 8.62 -7.24
CA SER A 125 6.66 8.01 -8.21
C SER A 125 6.05 6.70 -7.69
N ASP A 126 6.65 6.09 -6.66
CA ASP A 126 6.16 4.87 -6.04
C ASP A 126 5.14 5.24 -4.96
N GLU A 127 3.94 4.67 -5.01
CA GLU A 127 2.81 5.03 -4.14
C GLU A 127 3.06 4.69 -2.67
N VAL A 128 3.78 3.59 -2.39
CA VAL A 128 4.11 3.21 -1.02
C VAL A 128 5.17 4.15 -0.48
N MET A 129 6.13 4.57 -1.32
CA MET A 129 7.07 5.64 -0.96
C MET A 129 6.37 6.97 -0.73
N ALA A 130 5.42 7.34 -1.59
CA ALA A 130 4.64 8.57 -1.44
C ALA A 130 3.81 8.56 -0.15
N LEU A 131 3.14 7.44 0.14
CA LEU A 131 2.40 7.23 1.39
C LEU A 131 3.32 7.37 2.61
N VAL A 132 4.48 6.70 2.63
CA VAL A 132 5.44 6.81 3.73
C VAL A 132 5.98 8.23 3.86
N ALA A 133 6.28 8.92 2.76
CA ALA A 133 6.84 10.28 2.76
C ALA A 133 5.82 11.34 3.20
N GLN A 134 4.54 11.15 2.90
CA GLN A 134 3.45 12.01 3.38
C GLN A 134 3.17 11.83 4.87
N ARG A 135 3.58 10.69 5.46
CA ARG A 135 3.45 10.43 6.90
C ARG A 135 4.68 10.92 7.66
N GLN A 136 4.48 11.35 8.90
CA GLN A 136 5.59 11.68 9.80
C GLN A 136 6.28 10.38 10.25
N TYR A 137 7.27 9.94 9.47
CA TYR A 137 8.09 8.78 9.79
C TYR A 137 9.19 9.11 10.80
N GLU A 138 9.57 8.12 11.59
CA GLU A 138 10.60 8.23 12.60
C GLU A 138 11.95 7.82 12.01
N ASN A 139 12.92 8.72 12.03
CA ASN A 139 14.23 8.44 11.46
C ASN A 139 15.09 7.63 12.44
N TRP A 140 15.32 6.36 12.11
CA TRP A 140 16.11 5.41 12.90
C TRP A 140 17.45 5.03 12.24
N THR A 141 17.86 5.71 11.15
CA THR A 141 19.01 5.30 10.33
C THR A 141 20.34 5.36 11.08
N ASP A 142 20.48 6.33 12.00
CA ASP A 142 21.66 6.48 12.85
C ASP A 142 21.50 5.73 14.17
N LEU A 143 20.29 5.71 14.72
CA LEU A 143 19.98 5.04 15.99
C LEU A 143 20.22 3.53 15.94
N ARG A 144 19.97 2.88 14.81
CA ARG A 144 20.29 1.45 14.64
C ARG A 144 21.78 1.13 14.80
N LEU A 145 22.67 2.11 14.60
CA LEU A 145 24.12 1.91 14.68
C LEU A 145 24.63 2.06 16.11
N MET A 146 23.82 2.64 17.00
CA MET A 146 24.17 2.84 18.40
C MET A 146 24.12 1.53 19.18
N ASP A 147 24.72 1.51 20.38
CA ASP A 147 24.55 0.42 21.34
C ASP A 147 23.11 0.44 21.89
N GLU A 148 22.44 -0.72 21.98
CA GLU A 148 21.04 -0.83 22.46
C GLU A 148 20.85 -0.40 23.93
N GLU A 149 21.94 -0.33 24.70
CA GLU A 149 21.95 0.11 26.10
C GLU A 149 22.41 1.57 26.26
N SER A 150 22.86 2.20 25.16
CA SER A 150 23.25 3.62 25.17
C SER A 150 22.10 4.53 25.64
N PRO A 151 22.40 5.65 26.32
CA PRO A 151 21.40 6.65 26.67
C PRO A 151 20.59 7.12 25.45
N GLU A 152 21.25 7.33 24.31
CA GLU A 152 20.65 7.86 23.09
C GLU A 152 19.62 6.88 22.50
N TYR A 153 19.97 5.58 22.43
CA TYR A 153 19.06 4.54 21.95
C TYR A 153 17.85 4.39 22.87
N ARG A 154 18.06 4.30 24.19
CA ARG A 154 16.97 4.17 25.17
C ARG A 154 16.03 5.37 25.17
N GLN A 155 16.57 6.59 25.05
CA GLN A 155 15.75 7.79 24.90
C GLN A 155 14.91 7.76 23.61
N ALA A 156 15.45 7.23 22.51
CA ALA A 156 14.70 7.11 21.27
C ALA A 156 13.55 6.09 21.38
N VAL A 157 13.78 4.95 22.03
CA VAL A 157 12.72 3.97 22.33
C VAL A 157 11.63 4.61 23.19
N HIS A 158 12.02 5.34 24.23
CA HIS A 158 11.10 6.09 25.09
C HIS A 158 10.23 7.08 24.30
N ARG A 159 10.83 7.85 23.37
CA ARG A 159 10.07 8.78 22.52
C ARG A 159 9.02 8.06 21.65
N LEU A 160 9.38 6.93 21.05
CA LEU A 160 8.43 6.14 20.26
C LEU A 160 7.27 5.62 21.14
N ALA A 161 7.59 5.01 22.29
CA ALA A 161 6.57 4.50 23.20
C ALA A 161 5.64 5.63 23.68
N LYS A 162 6.19 6.80 24.03
CA LYS A 162 5.39 7.96 24.42
C LYS A 162 4.49 8.46 23.28
N ARG A 163 4.99 8.49 22.04
CA ARG A 163 4.19 8.84 20.87
C ARG A 163 3.00 7.89 20.68
N LEU A 164 3.18 6.58 20.92
CA LEU A 164 2.07 5.62 20.89
C LEU A 164 1.01 5.97 21.93
N VAL A 165 1.41 6.27 23.17
CA VAL A 165 0.49 6.68 24.23
C VAL A 165 -0.28 7.95 23.85
N GLU A 166 0.42 8.98 23.36
CA GLU A 166 -0.19 10.25 22.93
C GLU A 166 -1.19 10.08 21.77
N ILE A 167 -1.05 9.04 20.94
CA ILE A 167 -2.03 8.70 19.90
C ILE A 167 -3.24 7.98 20.51
N LEU A 168 -3.03 7.00 21.40
CA LEU A 168 -4.16 6.31 22.06
C LEU A 168 -5.02 7.27 22.87
N GLU A 169 -4.41 8.19 23.61
CA GLU A 169 -5.13 9.17 24.42
C GLU A 169 -6.03 10.06 23.54
N ARG A 170 -5.50 10.54 22.39
CA ARG A 170 -6.28 11.35 21.44
C ARG A 170 -7.38 10.55 20.76
N ALA A 171 -7.09 9.32 20.33
CA ALA A 171 -8.09 8.44 19.72
C ALA A 171 -9.25 8.13 20.69
N ALA A 172 -8.97 7.99 21.99
CA ALA A 172 -9.99 7.78 23.02
C ALA A 172 -10.85 9.04 23.31
N GLU A 173 -10.29 10.25 23.13
CA GLU A 173 -11.03 11.51 23.28
C GLU A 173 -12.06 11.72 22.16
N VAL A 174 -11.79 11.25 20.94
CA VAL A 174 -12.71 11.32 19.79
C VAL A 174 -13.96 10.44 19.96
N ASP A 175 -13.86 9.35 20.72
CA ASP A 175 -14.94 8.36 20.92
C ASP A 175 -15.89 8.70 22.10
N SER A 176 -15.67 9.84 22.78
CA SER A 176 -16.50 10.29 23.90
C SER A 176 -17.69 11.15 23.43
N PRO A 177 -18.95 10.88 23.83
CA PRO A 177 -20.08 11.73 23.47
C PRO A 177 -19.90 13.14 24.05
N PRO A 178 -20.11 14.21 23.28
CA PRO A 178 -19.81 15.57 23.73
C PRO A 178 -20.76 15.98 24.85
N ILE A 179 -20.28 15.94 26.09
CA ILE A 179 -20.92 16.61 27.22
C ILE A 179 -20.41 18.05 27.21
N ASN A 180 -21.17 18.93 26.55
CA ASN A 180 -21.07 20.39 26.60
C ASN A 180 -19.65 20.99 26.58
N SER A 181 -19.19 21.41 25.40
CA SER A 181 -18.28 22.56 25.31
C SER A 181 -18.62 23.38 24.06
N PRO A 182 -18.88 24.69 24.21
CA PRO A 182 -19.10 25.59 23.09
C PRO A 182 -17.74 26.00 22.50
N GLU A 183 -17.71 26.09 21.17
CA GLU A 183 -16.73 26.80 20.35
C GLU A 183 -15.28 26.27 20.31
N GLY A 184 -14.95 25.66 19.17
CA GLY A 184 -13.71 25.95 18.44
C GLY A 184 -12.44 25.30 18.97
N THR A 185 -12.24 24.03 18.64
CA THR A 185 -10.91 23.41 18.60
C THR A 185 -10.78 22.59 17.32
N GLU A 186 -9.65 22.78 16.65
CA GLU A 186 -9.24 22.27 15.33
C GLU A 186 -9.24 20.73 15.27
N ALA A 187 -10.40 20.11 15.14
CA ALA A 187 -10.60 18.67 14.93
C ALA A 187 -11.43 18.38 13.66
N ASP A 188 -11.43 19.31 12.71
CA ASP A 188 -12.31 19.32 11.53
C ASP A 188 -11.52 19.15 10.21
N GLU A 189 -10.39 18.43 10.25
CA GLU A 189 -9.56 18.16 9.05
C GLU A 189 -9.85 16.81 8.39
N GLU A 190 -10.60 15.92 9.05
CA GLU A 190 -10.90 14.59 8.49
C GLU A 190 -12.16 14.59 7.63
N PRO A 191 -12.13 14.01 6.40
CA PRO A 191 -13.27 14.05 5.51
C PRO A 191 -14.48 13.33 6.10
N GLY A 192 -15.61 14.03 6.19
CA GLY A 192 -16.89 13.42 6.52
C GLY A 192 -17.35 12.41 5.46
N MET A 193 -18.43 11.70 5.76
CA MET A 193 -19.01 10.69 4.85
C MET A 193 -19.32 11.28 3.47
N LEU A 194 -19.92 12.48 3.42
CA LEU A 194 -20.35 13.09 2.15
C LEU A 194 -19.15 13.47 1.29
N GLU A 195 -18.08 13.95 1.90
CA GLU A 195 -16.82 14.29 1.26
C GLU A 195 -16.16 13.04 0.66
N LEU A 196 -16.08 11.94 1.44
CA LEU A 196 -15.55 10.66 0.95
C LEU A 196 -16.36 10.10 -0.24
N MET A 197 -17.70 10.19 -0.18
CA MET A 197 -18.55 9.74 -1.28
C MET A 197 -18.37 10.61 -2.53
N ALA A 198 -18.31 11.95 -2.37
CA ALA A 198 -18.11 12.87 -3.49
C ALA A 198 -16.75 12.68 -4.18
N ASP A 199 -15.69 12.46 -3.40
CA ASP A 199 -14.37 12.14 -3.91
C ASP A 199 -14.38 10.81 -4.68
N THR A 200 -15.05 9.80 -4.13
CA THR A 200 -15.21 8.47 -4.75
C THR A 200 -15.97 8.57 -6.07
N GLU A 201 -17.14 9.21 -6.09
CA GLU A 201 -17.98 9.40 -7.29
C GLU A 201 -17.20 10.12 -8.39
N SER A 202 -16.42 11.13 -8.00
CA SER A 202 -15.59 11.89 -8.94
C SER A 202 -14.40 11.09 -9.47
N ALA A 203 -13.79 10.23 -8.64
CA ALA A 203 -12.58 9.48 -8.96
C ALA A 203 -12.85 8.21 -9.79
N LEU A 204 -13.98 7.54 -9.59
CA LEU A 204 -14.35 6.32 -10.31
C LEU A 204 -14.26 6.44 -11.85
N PRO A 205 -14.87 7.45 -12.52
CA PRO A 205 -14.79 7.56 -13.98
C PRO A 205 -13.36 7.83 -14.47
N ARG A 206 -12.56 8.62 -13.73
CA ARG A 206 -11.15 8.87 -14.07
C ARG A 206 -10.31 7.61 -13.91
N TRP A 207 -10.56 6.84 -12.86
CA TRP A 207 -9.88 5.56 -12.64
C TRP A 207 -10.17 4.57 -13.77
N ALA A 208 -11.43 4.50 -14.22
CA ALA A 208 -11.81 3.67 -15.37
C ALA A 208 -11.15 4.12 -16.69
N GLU A 209 -11.06 5.43 -16.94
CA GLU A 209 -10.37 6.00 -18.10
C GLU A 209 -8.87 5.67 -18.08
N VAL A 210 -8.20 5.87 -16.94
CA VAL A 210 -6.79 5.50 -16.74
C VAL A 210 -6.56 4.02 -17.04
N MET A 211 -7.45 3.15 -16.56
CA MET A 211 -7.37 1.71 -16.84
C MET A 211 -7.47 1.38 -18.32
N GLN A 212 -8.40 2.01 -19.03
CA GLN A 212 -8.54 1.83 -20.47
C GLN A 212 -7.29 2.29 -21.21
N GLU A 213 -6.79 3.50 -20.91
CA GLU A 213 -5.58 4.05 -21.52
C GLU A 213 -4.33 3.20 -21.22
N PHE A 214 -4.27 2.56 -20.05
CA PHE A 214 -3.18 1.66 -19.68
C PHE A 214 -3.14 0.43 -20.58
N ILE A 215 -4.30 -0.18 -20.84
CA ILE A 215 -4.44 -1.34 -21.75
C ILE A 215 -4.06 -0.96 -23.18
N GLU A 216 -4.54 0.19 -23.66
CA GLU A 216 -4.20 0.70 -25.00
C GLU A 216 -2.68 0.94 -25.12
N THR A 217 -2.06 1.51 -24.09
CA THR A 217 -0.62 1.78 -24.05
C THR A 217 0.22 0.49 -24.05
N ILE A 218 -0.16 -0.52 -23.26
CA ILE A 218 0.50 -1.84 -23.30
C ILE A 218 0.41 -2.45 -24.70
N THR A 219 -0.76 -2.34 -25.34
CA THR A 219 -0.98 -2.87 -26.68
C THR A 219 -0.07 -2.19 -27.70
N GLU A 220 0.04 -0.86 -27.67
CA GLU A 220 0.93 -0.09 -28.54
C GLU A 220 2.42 -0.47 -28.37
N ILE A 221 2.86 -0.64 -27.11
CA ILE A 221 4.22 -1.09 -26.81
C ILE A 221 4.44 -2.52 -27.35
N GLY A 222 3.48 -3.42 -27.13
CA GLY A 222 3.53 -4.80 -27.59
C GLY A 222 3.62 -4.93 -29.11
N GLU A 223 2.87 -4.12 -29.85
CA GLU A 223 2.95 -4.04 -31.31
C GLU A 223 4.32 -3.55 -31.80
N SER A 224 4.87 -2.54 -31.14
CA SER A 224 6.21 -2.01 -31.44
C SER A 224 7.30 -3.06 -31.22
N VAL A 225 7.23 -3.81 -30.10
CA VAL A 225 8.15 -4.92 -29.80
C VAL A 225 8.02 -6.04 -30.83
N ARG A 226 6.80 -6.44 -31.21
CA ARG A 226 6.56 -7.47 -32.23
C ARG A 226 7.15 -7.06 -33.58
N SER A 227 6.91 -5.83 -34.01
CA SER A 227 7.46 -5.27 -35.25
C SER A 227 8.99 -5.26 -35.25
N ALA A 228 9.61 -4.91 -34.12
CA ALA A 228 11.07 -4.92 -33.98
C ALA A 228 11.66 -6.34 -34.02
N ASN A 229 10.98 -7.33 -33.44
CA ASN A 229 11.41 -8.73 -33.52
C ASN A 229 11.39 -9.24 -34.96
N GLU A 230 10.32 -8.95 -35.72
CA GLU A 230 10.26 -9.30 -37.15
C GLU A 230 11.36 -8.61 -37.97
N GLU A 231 11.65 -7.33 -37.70
CA GLU A 231 12.76 -6.63 -38.35
C GLU A 231 14.12 -7.26 -38.01
N MET A 232 14.27 -7.72 -36.77
CA MET A 232 15.49 -8.38 -36.28
C MET A 232 15.72 -9.70 -37.01
N GLU A 233 14.69 -10.54 -37.16
CA GLU A 233 14.78 -11.78 -37.94
C GLU A 233 15.17 -11.53 -39.40
N ARG A 234 14.55 -10.53 -40.05
CA ARG A 234 14.91 -10.15 -41.43
C ARG A 234 16.34 -9.61 -41.51
N SER A 235 16.80 -8.89 -40.50
CA SER A 235 18.16 -8.33 -40.42
C SER A 235 19.21 -9.42 -40.25
N ASP A 236 18.91 -10.42 -39.42
CA ASP A 236 19.74 -11.59 -39.18
C ASP A 236 19.83 -12.48 -40.43
N ALA A 237 18.71 -12.68 -41.14
CA ALA A 237 18.69 -13.40 -42.41
C ALA A 237 19.57 -12.74 -43.50
N ARG A 238 19.78 -11.41 -43.42
CA ARG A 238 20.70 -10.66 -44.30
C ARG A 238 22.15 -10.67 -43.82
N GLY A 239 22.47 -11.34 -42.70
CA GLY A 239 23.83 -11.39 -42.15
C GLY A 239 24.30 -10.10 -41.49
N SER A 240 23.39 -9.22 -41.07
CA SER A 240 23.74 -7.89 -40.52
C SER A 240 24.38 -7.95 -39.12
N GLY A 241 24.40 -9.13 -38.49
CA GLY A 241 25.03 -9.40 -37.20
C GLY A 241 24.54 -8.48 -36.06
N PHE A 242 25.36 -8.36 -35.02
CA PHE A 242 25.03 -7.55 -33.84
C PHE A 242 24.85 -6.06 -34.13
N ALA A 243 25.50 -5.52 -35.17
CA ALA A 243 25.32 -4.13 -35.57
C ALA A 243 23.88 -3.86 -36.05
N GLY A 244 23.32 -4.78 -36.85
CA GLY A 244 21.92 -4.70 -37.27
C GLY A 244 20.94 -4.81 -36.11
N ARG A 245 21.18 -5.76 -35.19
CA ARG A 245 20.36 -5.93 -33.98
C ARG A 245 20.38 -4.68 -33.10
N LEU A 246 21.57 -4.11 -32.86
CA LEU A 246 21.72 -2.90 -32.06
C LEU A 246 20.96 -1.70 -32.65
N ARG A 247 21.03 -1.49 -33.97
CA ARG A 247 20.27 -0.43 -34.64
C ARG A 247 18.76 -0.61 -34.42
N ILE A 248 18.25 -1.82 -34.62
CA ILE A 248 16.83 -2.12 -34.46
C ILE A 248 16.39 -1.91 -33.01
N THR A 249 17.19 -2.34 -32.03
CA THR A 249 16.89 -2.10 -30.61
C THR A 249 16.92 -0.60 -30.26
N GLN A 250 17.81 0.19 -30.86
CA GLN A 250 17.83 1.64 -30.68
C GLN A 250 16.61 2.33 -31.31
N ASP A 251 16.18 1.86 -32.48
CA ASP A 251 15.00 2.37 -33.16
C ASP A 251 13.72 1.99 -32.40
N LEU A 252 13.64 0.77 -31.87
CA LEU A 252 12.58 0.34 -30.95
C LEU A 252 12.55 1.23 -29.70
N ALA A 253 13.70 1.43 -29.05
CA ALA A 253 13.79 2.27 -27.86
C ALA A 253 13.20 3.67 -28.11
N LYS A 254 13.57 4.31 -29.23
CA LYS A 254 13.01 5.61 -29.62
C LYS A 254 11.49 5.58 -29.85
N LYS A 255 10.98 4.52 -30.49
CA LYS A 255 9.55 4.37 -30.78
C LYS A 255 8.73 4.21 -29.50
N ILE A 256 9.22 3.43 -28.54
CA ILE A 256 8.47 3.12 -27.32
C ILE A 256 8.72 4.15 -26.20
N THR A 257 9.65 5.09 -26.33
CA THR A 257 9.88 6.12 -25.30
C THR A 257 8.58 6.83 -24.90
N THR A 258 7.83 7.37 -25.85
CA THR A 258 6.60 8.11 -25.53
C THR A 258 5.50 7.21 -24.93
N PRO A 259 5.20 6.02 -25.49
CA PRO A 259 4.26 5.09 -24.83
C PRO A 259 4.69 4.67 -23.43
N VAL A 260 5.98 4.39 -23.21
CA VAL A 260 6.51 4.04 -21.88
C VAL A 260 6.46 5.23 -20.93
N ASP A 261 6.64 6.44 -21.45
CA ASP A 261 6.51 7.64 -20.63
C ASP A 261 5.08 7.83 -20.14
N ARG A 262 4.11 7.73 -21.06
CA ARG A 262 2.67 7.75 -20.76
C ARG A 262 2.27 6.62 -19.81
N MET A 263 2.81 5.41 -19.98
CA MET A 263 2.54 4.28 -19.08
C MET A 263 2.93 4.60 -17.63
N GLY A 264 4.07 5.25 -17.42
CA GLY A 264 4.47 5.71 -16.08
C GLY A 264 3.54 6.77 -15.50
N ASP A 265 3.06 7.70 -16.33
CA ASP A 265 2.11 8.74 -15.89
C ASP A 265 0.75 8.14 -15.53
N LEU A 266 0.27 7.17 -16.32
CA LEU A 266 -0.97 6.43 -16.06
C LEU A 266 -0.87 5.60 -14.78
N GLY A 267 0.26 4.95 -14.51
CA GLY A 267 0.46 4.23 -13.25
C GLY A 267 0.36 5.15 -12.02
N ASN A 268 0.96 6.35 -12.08
CA ASN A 268 0.82 7.35 -11.01
C ASN A 268 -0.63 7.82 -10.83
N GLN A 269 -1.33 8.07 -11.93
CA GLN A 269 -2.75 8.47 -11.90
C GLN A 269 -3.63 7.36 -11.35
N TYR A 270 -3.36 6.10 -11.71
CA TYR A 270 -4.06 4.93 -11.21
C TYR A 270 -4.00 4.85 -9.68
N SER A 271 -2.80 4.88 -9.09
CA SER A 271 -2.65 4.82 -7.64
C SER A 271 -3.25 6.06 -6.96
N THR A 272 -3.13 7.25 -7.59
CA THR A 272 -3.71 8.50 -7.06
C THR A 272 -5.23 8.45 -6.98
N GLU A 273 -5.91 7.96 -8.01
CA GLU A 273 -7.38 7.86 -7.99
C GLU A 273 -7.84 6.71 -7.08
N LEU A 274 -7.11 5.59 -7.04
CA LEU A 274 -7.45 4.46 -6.16
C LEU A 274 -7.41 4.87 -4.67
N VAL A 275 -6.42 5.66 -4.25
CA VAL A 275 -6.31 6.21 -2.87
C VAL A 275 -7.49 7.13 -2.50
N LYS A 276 -8.19 7.71 -3.48
CA LYS A 276 -9.41 8.51 -3.24
C LYS A 276 -10.66 7.63 -3.17
N ILE A 277 -10.71 6.58 -3.97
CA ILE A 277 -11.86 5.64 -4.05
C ILE A 277 -11.92 4.75 -2.81
N ASP A 278 -10.78 4.25 -2.37
CA ASP A 278 -10.67 3.21 -1.35
C ASP A 278 -11.37 3.53 -0.02
N PRO A 279 -11.14 4.70 0.63
CA PRO A 279 -11.82 5.01 1.87
C PRO A 279 -13.34 5.06 1.73
N GLY A 280 -13.86 5.54 0.60
CA GLY A 280 -15.30 5.60 0.35
C GLY A 280 -15.91 4.22 0.15
N VAL A 281 -15.26 3.34 -0.62
CA VAL A 281 -15.73 1.96 -0.80
C VAL A 281 -15.75 1.20 0.54
N LEU A 282 -14.67 1.28 1.32
CA LEU A 282 -14.60 0.66 2.65
C LEU A 282 -15.66 1.21 3.60
N ARG A 283 -15.88 2.53 3.59
CA ARG A 283 -16.91 3.17 4.41
C ARG A 283 -18.32 2.72 4.03
N ALA A 284 -18.60 2.56 2.74
CA ALA A 284 -19.88 2.04 2.26
C ALA A 284 -20.12 0.58 2.69
N ILE A 285 -19.10 -0.28 2.59
CA ILE A 285 -19.19 -1.68 3.04
C ILE A 285 -19.45 -1.74 4.55
N ARG A 286 -18.71 -0.95 5.36
CA ARG A 286 -18.89 -0.87 6.81
C ARG A 286 -20.29 -0.39 7.22
N LEU A 287 -20.90 0.51 6.45
CA LEU A 287 -22.26 0.97 6.72
C LEU A 287 -23.27 -0.18 6.61
N VAL A 288 -23.15 -1.01 5.56
CA VAL A 288 -24.01 -2.19 5.37
C VAL A 288 -23.79 -3.21 6.49
N GLU A 289 -22.55 -3.38 6.95
CA GLU A 289 -22.21 -4.25 8.07
C GLU A 289 -22.87 -3.82 9.39
N LEU A 290 -22.80 -2.52 9.71
CA LEU A 290 -23.28 -1.98 11.00
C LEU A 290 -24.80 -1.77 11.04
N GLU A 291 -25.39 -1.25 9.97
CA GLU A 291 -26.80 -0.85 9.94
C GLU A 291 -27.69 -1.93 9.30
N GLY A 292 -27.09 -2.92 8.64
CA GLY A 292 -27.80 -3.86 7.79
C GLY A 292 -28.30 -3.19 6.50
N ILE A 293 -28.91 -4.01 5.65
CA ILE A 293 -29.47 -3.52 4.38
C ILE A 293 -30.84 -2.87 4.66
N SER A 294 -30.98 -1.59 4.30
CA SER A 294 -32.26 -0.88 4.38
C SER A 294 -33.34 -1.56 3.50
N PRO A 295 -34.59 -1.71 3.99
CA PRO A 295 -35.66 -2.32 3.21
C PRO A 295 -35.87 -1.65 1.84
N GLY A 296 -35.85 -2.44 0.77
CA GLY A 296 -35.97 -1.96 -0.61
C GLY A 296 -34.65 -1.50 -1.26
N GLN A 297 -33.51 -1.63 -0.59
CA GLN A 297 -32.17 -1.41 -1.16
C GLN A 297 -31.38 -2.71 -1.39
N GLU A 298 -32.01 -3.89 -1.22
CA GLU A 298 -31.35 -5.19 -1.31
C GLU A 298 -30.75 -5.44 -2.69
N GLU A 299 -31.52 -5.17 -3.75
CA GLU A 299 -31.06 -5.35 -5.13
C GLU A 299 -29.89 -4.41 -5.46
N LYS A 300 -29.97 -3.14 -5.08
CA LYS A 300 -28.90 -2.16 -5.32
C LYS A 300 -27.62 -2.46 -4.54
N THR A 301 -27.76 -2.90 -3.29
CA THR A 301 -26.60 -3.29 -2.47
C THR A 301 -25.90 -4.49 -3.10
N LYS A 302 -26.70 -5.47 -3.56
CA LYS A 302 -26.18 -6.63 -4.28
C LYS A 302 -25.50 -6.24 -5.59
N GLU A 303 -26.12 -5.39 -6.41
CA GLU A 303 -25.52 -4.90 -7.66
C GLU A 303 -24.19 -4.17 -7.42
N PHE A 304 -24.13 -3.34 -6.38
CA PHE A 304 -22.92 -2.66 -5.95
C PHE A 304 -21.80 -3.65 -5.57
N PHE A 305 -22.11 -4.63 -4.73
CA PHE A 305 -21.19 -5.68 -4.32
C PHE A 305 -20.72 -6.55 -5.50
N ASP A 306 -21.64 -6.97 -6.37
CA ASP A 306 -21.33 -7.76 -7.56
C ASP A 306 -20.42 -6.96 -8.52
N THR A 307 -20.62 -5.64 -8.64
CA THR A 307 -19.78 -4.74 -9.45
C THR A 307 -18.34 -4.70 -8.90
N ILE A 308 -18.18 -4.54 -7.57
CA ILE A 308 -16.85 -4.53 -6.94
C ILE A 308 -16.14 -5.87 -7.14
N LYS A 309 -16.81 -7.00 -6.85
CA LYS A 309 -16.24 -8.34 -7.02
C LYS A 309 -15.82 -8.61 -8.45
N ASN A 310 -16.66 -8.25 -9.41
CA ASN A 310 -16.33 -8.43 -10.82
C ASN A 310 -15.14 -7.54 -11.23
N THR A 311 -15.05 -6.32 -10.71
CA THR A 311 -13.90 -5.43 -10.95
C THR A 311 -12.62 -6.02 -10.38
N ALA A 312 -12.64 -6.50 -9.13
CA ALA A 312 -11.50 -7.16 -8.49
C ALA A 312 -11.02 -8.39 -9.28
N TYR A 313 -11.96 -9.20 -9.78
CA TYR A 313 -11.66 -10.34 -10.63
C TYR A 313 -11.02 -9.95 -11.98
N GLN A 314 -11.57 -8.97 -12.69
CA GLN A 314 -10.99 -8.49 -13.96
C GLN A 314 -9.59 -7.91 -13.76
N MET A 315 -9.41 -7.14 -12.68
CA MET A 315 -8.12 -6.58 -12.31
C MET A 315 -7.08 -7.68 -12.06
N ARG A 316 -7.47 -8.78 -11.38
CA ARG A 316 -6.59 -9.92 -11.09
C ARG A 316 -6.08 -10.61 -12.36
N LEU A 317 -6.94 -10.74 -13.37
CA LEU A 317 -6.53 -11.28 -14.69
C LEU A 317 -5.50 -10.38 -15.36
N MET A 318 -5.72 -9.07 -15.32
CA MET A 318 -4.79 -8.10 -15.91
C MET A 318 -3.47 -8.06 -15.15
N VAL A 319 -3.47 -8.15 -13.82
CA VAL A 319 -2.26 -8.26 -12.99
C VAL A 319 -1.45 -9.49 -13.35
N GLY A 320 -2.11 -10.62 -13.62
CA GLY A 320 -1.45 -11.81 -14.15
C GLY A 320 -0.69 -11.52 -15.46
N GLY A 321 -1.36 -10.90 -16.44
CA GLY A 321 -0.73 -10.51 -17.70
C GLY A 321 0.37 -9.46 -17.54
N ALA A 322 0.20 -8.50 -16.63
CA ALA A 322 1.18 -7.48 -16.29
C ALA A 322 2.47 -8.08 -15.72
N ARG A 323 2.36 -9.09 -14.85
CA ARG A 323 3.50 -9.82 -14.29
C ARG A 323 4.25 -10.60 -15.35
N GLU A 324 3.53 -11.36 -16.19
CA GLU A 324 4.12 -12.09 -17.32
C GLU A 324 4.87 -11.14 -18.28
N PHE A 325 4.28 -9.98 -18.57
CA PHE A 325 4.92 -8.96 -19.38
C PHE A 325 6.18 -8.39 -18.69
N ALA A 326 6.12 -8.05 -17.41
CA ALA A 326 7.27 -7.56 -16.64
C ALA A 326 8.43 -8.56 -16.60
N ASP A 327 8.14 -9.85 -16.40
CA ASP A 327 9.14 -10.93 -16.38
C ASP A 327 9.82 -11.09 -17.74
N SER A 328 9.06 -10.95 -18.83
CA SER A 328 9.61 -10.98 -20.20
C SER A 328 10.63 -9.85 -20.45
N LEU A 329 10.42 -8.68 -19.83
CA LEU A 329 11.32 -7.54 -19.94
C LEU A 329 12.62 -7.74 -19.17
N GLU A 330 12.61 -8.51 -18.08
CA GLU A 330 13.81 -8.78 -17.26
C GLU A 330 14.87 -9.54 -18.06
N GLY A 331 14.45 -10.56 -18.82
CA GLY A 331 15.33 -11.30 -19.72
C GLY A 331 15.94 -10.45 -20.83
N ALA A 332 15.27 -9.36 -21.23
CA ALA A 332 15.73 -8.46 -22.29
C ALA A 332 16.60 -7.28 -21.79
N SER A 333 16.64 -7.03 -20.48
CA SER A 333 17.34 -5.87 -19.88
C SER A 333 18.86 -5.86 -20.14
N GLY A 334 19.46 -7.04 -20.32
CA GLY A 334 20.88 -7.22 -20.63
C GLY A 334 21.26 -6.89 -22.08
N LEU A 335 20.29 -6.75 -22.99
CA LEU A 335 20.55 -6.69 -24.44
C LEU A 335 21.04 -5.32 -24.93
N SER A 336 20.59 -4.22 -24.31
CA SER A 336 21.02 -2.87 -24.70
C SER A 336 20.92 -1.86 -23.55
N LYS A 337 21.90 -0.94 -23.48
CA LYS A 337 21.88 0.20 -22.56
C LYS A 337 20.68 1.13 -22.79
N SER A 338 20.20 1.26 -24.02
CA SER A 338 19.06 2.14 -24.36
C SER A 338 17.72 1.63 -23.83
N MET A 339 17.58 0.32 -23.63
CA MET A 339 16.33 -0.30 -23.18
C MET A 339 16.17 -0.30 -21.66
N ARG A 340 17.27 -0.35 -20.91
CA ARG A 340 17.25 -0.41 -19.43
C ARG A 340 16.35 0.65 -18.77
N PRO A 341 16.48 1.96 -19.07
CA PRO A 341 15.63 2.96 -18.42
C PRO A 341 14.14 2.76 -18.74
N LEU A 342 13.82 2.35 -19.97
CA LEU A 342 12.45 2.09 -20.42
C LEU A 342 11.86 0.87 -19.70
N ILE A 343 12.62 -0.22 -19.59
CA ILE A 343 12.24 -1.42 -18.85
C ILE A 343 11.99 -1.11 -17.37
N HIS A 344 12.87 -0.31 -16.75
CA HIS A 344 12.66 0.11 -15.37
C HIS A 344 11.39 0.95 -15.20
N LYS A 345 11.08 1.86 -16.12
CA LYS A 345 9.86 2.67 -16.08
C LYS A 345 8.59 1.82 -16.26
N MET A 346 8.59 0.90 -17.24
CA MET A 346 7.48 -0.05 -17.43
C MET A 346 7.24 -0.91 -16.19
N ARG A 347 8.31 -1.44 -15.56
CA ARG A 347 8.18 -2.23 -14.33
C ARG A 347 7.60 -1.42 -13.18
N GLY A 348 8.01 -0.16 -13.02
CA GLY A 348 7.43 0.73 -12.02
C GLY A 348 5.92 0.92 -12.23
N ALA A 349 5.51 1.22 -13.46
CA ALA A 349 4.10 1.38 -13.80
C ALA A 349 3.28 0.11 -13.58
N LEU A 350 3.82 -1.06 -13.94
CA LEU A 350 3.15 -2.35 -13.70
C LEU A 350 3.08 -2.69 -12.21
N GLN A 351 4.08 -2.30 -11.42
CA GLN A 351 4.04 -2.48 -9.97
C GLN A 351 2.87 -1.70 -9.35
N GLN A 352 2.56 -0.51 -9.86
CA GLN A 352 1.44 0.28 -9.34
C GLN A 352 0.08 -0.41 -9.54
N ILE A 353 -0.08 -1.04 -10.70
CA ILE A 353 -1.24 -1.88 -11.01
C ILE A 353 -1.32 -3.11 -10.10
N VAL A 354 -0.18 -3.76 -9.84
CA VAL A 354 -0.08 -4.90 -8.91
C VAL A 354 -0.45 -4.47 -7.49
N ASP A 355 0.04 -3.32 -7.05
CA ASP A 355 -0.20 -2.79 -5.72
C ASP A 355 -1.67 -2.41 -5.53
N GLY A 356 -2.32 -1.87 -6.55
CA GLY A 356 -3.76 -1.59 -6.48
C GLY A 356 -4.62 -2.84 -6.31
N GLN A 357 -4.19 -4.00 -6.82
CA GLN A 357 -4.92 -5.26 -6.61
C GLN A 357 -5.12 -5.58 -5.13
N ALA A 358 -4.15 -5.26 -4.27
CA ALA A 358 -4.26 -5.44 -2.82
C ALA A 358 -5.49 -4.75 -2.24
N VAL A 359 -5.80 -3.55 -2.75
CA VAL A 359 -6.93 -2.74 -2.31
C VAL A 359 -8.25 -3.39 -2.75
N LEU A 360 -8.32 -3.83 -4.01
CA LEU A 360 -9.52 -4.50 -4.53
C LEU A 360 -9.76 -5.87 -3.89
N ASP A 361 -8.70 -6.64 -3.64
CA ASP A 361 -8.77 -7.91 -2.91
C ASP A 361 -9.36 -7.71 -1.52
N GLU A 362 -9.01 -6.60 -0.85
CA GLU A 362 -9.57 -6.27 0.45
C GLU A 362 -11.06 -5.91 0.37
N TRP A 363 -11.49 -5.16 -0.64
CA TRP A 363 -12.92 -4.86 -0.83
C TRP A 363 -13.73 -6.15 -1.06
N GLU A 364 -13.25 -7.04 -1.94
CA GLU A 364 -13.89 -8.32 -2.22
C GLU A 364 -14.06 -9.15 -0.94
N ARG A 365 -13.00 -9.27 -0.15
CA ARG A 365 -13.00 -9.97 1.14
C ARG A 365 -14.03 -9.39 2.11
N ARG A 366 -14.03 -8.06 2.30
CA ARG A 366 -14.98 -7.38 3.21
C ARG A 366 -16.42 -7.59 2.80
N ILE A 367 -16.70 -7.60 1.50
CA ILE A 367 -18.03 -7.90 0.99
C ILE A 367 -18.43 -9.35 1.31
N GLU A 368 -17.51 -10.31 1.17
CA GLU A 368 -17.76 -11.71 1.51
C GLU A 368 -18.11 -11.87 2.99
N GLU A 369 -17.38 -11.20 3.90
CA GLU A 369 -17.65 -11.24 5.34
C GLU A 369 -19.04 -10.70 5.69
N VAL A 370 -19.43 -9.56 5.10
CA VAL A 370 -20.78 -8.98 5.29
C VAL A 370 -21.88 -9.90 4.76
N GLN A 371 -21.63 -10.62 3.66
CA GLN A 371 -22.59 -11.57 3.09
C GLN A 371 -22.68 -12.87 3.91
N GLU A 372 -21.58 -13.33 4.51
CA GLU A 372 -21.56 -14.47 5.41
C GLU A 372 -22.24 -14.18 6.74
N SER A 373 -22.07 -12.98 7.31
CA SER A 373 -22.73 -12.57 8.57
C SER A 373 -24.23 -12.32 8.43
N SER A 374 -24.73 -12.13 7.20
CA SER A 374 -26.14 -11.86 6.89
C SER A 374 -26.96 -13.12 6.57
N ASN A 375 -26.32 -14.28 6.44
CA ASN A 375 -26.96 -15.61 6.28
C ASN A 375 -27.09 -16.34 7.61
#